data_AF-G3INI0-F1
#
_entry.id   AF-G3INI0-F1
#
_cell.length_a   1.000
_cell.length_b   1.000
_cell.length_c   1.000
_cell.angle_alpha   90.00
_cell.angle_beta   90.00
_cell.angle_gamma   90.00
#
_symmetry.space_group_name_H-M   'P 1'
#
loop_
_entity.id
_entity.type
_entity.pdbx_description
1 polymer ?
#
loop_
_entity_poly.entity_id
_entity_poly.type
_entity_poly.pdbx_seq_one_letter_code
_entity_poly.pdbx_strand_id
1 'polypeptide(L)'
;MVYLETTTEQPLPLVLVGNKCDLVTTAGDAHTDAAILTHKWGAPFIKTSAKTRQGVEEAFALLVHEIQRAQESVVESSMEKTRQHKAMCSCGCSVA
;
A
#
# COMPACT_ATOMS: atom_id res chain seq x y z
N MET A 1 -21.16 -11.44 14.02
CA MET A 1 -19.71 -11.69 13.89
C MET A 1 -19.38 -11.63 12.42
N VAL A 2 -18.77 -10.54 11.98
CA VAL A 2 -18.18 -10.48 10.63
C VAL A 2 -16.76 -11.00 10.81
N TYR A 3 -16.47 -12.18 10.27
CA TYR A 3 -15.12 -12.73 10.26
C TYR A 3 -14.33 -11.91 9.24
N LEU A 4 -13.41 -11.07 9.69
CA LEU A 4 -12.35 -10.58 8.83
C LEU A 4 -11.37 -11.74 8.70
N GLU A 5 -11.48 -12.49 7.61
CA GLU A 5 -10.44 -13.43 7.18
C GLU A 5 -9.20 -12.61 6.84
N THR A 6 -8.34 -12.38 7.84
CA THR A 6 -6.98 -11.89 7.60
C THR A 6 -6.21 -13.04 6.96
N THR A 7 -6.23 -13.13 5.64
CA THR A 7 -5.25 -13.91 4.87
C THR A 7 -3.88 -13.32 5.16
N THR A 8 -3.11 -14.00 5.99
CA THR A 8 -1.89 -13.53 6.68
C THR A 8 -0.67 -13.27 5.78
N GLU A 9 -0.84 -13.09 4.48
CA GLU A 9 0.28 -13.07 3.52
C GLU A 9 0.35 -11.78 2.69
N GLN A 10 -0.63 -10.88 2.78
CA GLN A 10 -0.68 -9.69 1.94
C GLN A 10 -0.66 -8.40 2.75
N PRO A 11 0.28 -7.47 2.46
CA PRO A 11 0.31 -6.18 3.13
C PRO A 11 -0.97 -5.39 2.82
N LEU A 12 -1.60 -4.88 3.88
CA LEU A 12 -2.82 -4.07 3.75
C LEU A 12 -2.52 -2.71 3.11
N PRO A 13 -3.40 -2.20 2.22
CA PRO A 13 -3.31 -0.84 1.72
C PRO A 13 -3.27 0.18 2.86
N LEU A 14 -2.28 1.08 2.85
CA LEU A 14 -2.04 2.02 3.94
C LEU A 14 -1.61 3.38 3.41
N VAL A 15 -2.15 4.46 4.00
CA VAL A 15 -1.72 5.84 3.77
C VAL A 15 -1.58 6.53 5.14
N LEU A 16 -0.45 7.18 5.38
CA LEU A 16 -0.25 7.97 6.59
C LEU A 16 -0.79 9.39 6.37
N VAL A 17 -1.65 9.86 7.28
CA VAL A 17 -2.30 11.18 7.16
C VAL A 17 -1.94 12.09 8.34
N GLY A 18 -1.21 13.16 8.05
CA GLY A 18 -0.92 14.24 8.99
C GLY A 18 -2.07 15.26 9.01
N ASN A 19 -3.10 14.99 9.80
CA ASN A 19 -4.27 15.87 9.90
C ASN A 19 -3.97 17.13 10.72
N LYS A 20 -4.81 18.17 10.55
CA LYS A 20 -4.74 19.49 11.20
C LYS A 20 -3.53 20.32 10.78
N CYS A 21 -3.11 20.20 9.52
CA CYS A 21 -1.99 20.99 9.01
C CYS A 21 -2.27 22.51 9.00
N ASP A 22 -3.52 22.94 9.15
CA ASP A 22 -3.91 24.35 9.30
C ASP A 22 -3.42 24.99 10.62
N LEU A 23 -3.10 24.17 11.63
CA LEU A 23 -2.53 24.65 12.90
C LEU A 23 -1.00 24.77 12.85
N VAL A 24 -0.37 24.27 11.78
CA VAL A 24 1.09 24.23 11.66
C VAL A 24 1.56 25.51 10.98
N THR A 25 2.14 26.42 11.76
CA THR A 25 2.70 27.69 11.26
C THR A 25 4.14 27.58 10.77
N THR A 26 4.86 26.54 11.18
CA THR A 26 6.26 26.27 10.81
C THR A 26 6.49 24.77 10.65
N ALA A 27 7.29 24.37 9.67
CA ALA A 27 7.75 22.99 9.57
C ALA A 27 8.68 22.68 10.76
N GLY A 28 8.23 21.84 11.68
CA GLY A 28 8.99 21.41 12.86
C GLY A 28 9.21 19.89 12.89
N ASP A 29 9.61 19.36 14.05
CA ASP A 29 9.99 17.96 14.27
C ASP A 29 8.96 16.94 13.75
N ALA A 30 7.67 17.29 13.81
CA ALA A 30 6.59 16.46 13.29
C ALA A 30 6.72 16.12 11.78
N HIS A 31 7.34 16.97 10.96
CA HIS A 31 7.63 16.63 9.55
C HIS A 31 8.73 15.59 9.42
N THR A 32 9.79 15.76 10.20
CA THR A 32 10.93 14.84 10.21
C THR A 32 10.50 13.46 10.69
N ASP A 33 9.71 13.40 11.77
CA ASP A 33 9.17 12.17 12.30
C ASP A 33 8.24 11.48 11.29
N ALA A 34 7.37 12.25 10.61
CA ALA A 34 6.51 11.72 9.56
C ALA A 34 7.34 11.14 8.40
N ALA A 35 8.41 11.80 7.97
CA ALA A 35 9.28 11.30 6.90
C ALA A 35 9.96 9.98 7.29
N ILE A 36 10.46 9.89 8.54
CA ILE A 36 11.05 8.66 9.07
C ILE A 36 10.02 7.53 9.12
N LEU A 37 8.80 7.82 9.57
CA LEU A 37 7.75 6.82 9.68
C LEU A 37 7.29 6.31 8.31
N THR A 38 7.11 7.23 7.35
CA THR A 38 6.78 6.95 5.94
C THR A 38 7.80 6.01 5.32
N HIS A 39 9.10 6.30 5.51
CA HIS A 39 10.17 5.44 5.01
C HIS A 39 10.16 4.05 5.67
N LYS A 40 9.92 3.98 6.98
CA LYS A 40 9.87 2.70 7.71
C LYS A 40 8.69 1.83 7.29
N TRP A 41 7.54 2.43 6.98
CA TRP A 41 6.33 1.70 6.65
C TRP A 41 6.17 1.46 5.14
N GLY A 42 6.91 2.18 4.29
CA GLY A 42 6.76 2.10 2.84
C GLY A 42 5.39 2.58 2.35
N ALA A 43 4.70 3.40 3.16
CA ALA A 43 3.37 3.91 2.87
C ALA A 43 3.45 5.39 2.49
N PRO A 44 2.65 5.88 1.52
CA PRO A 44 2.60 7.30 1.19
C PRO A 44 2.11 8.14 2.37
N PHE A 45 2.63 9.38 2.46
CA PHE A 45 2.26 10.36 3.48
C PHE A 45 1.67 11.61 2.85
N ILE A 46 0.56 12.08 3.42
CA ILE A 46 -0.09 13.34 3.01
C ILE A 46 -0.53 14.14 4.23
N LYS A 47 -0.42 15.46 4.13
CA LYS A 47 -0.92 16.40 5.14
C LYS A 47 -2.29 16.90 4.74
N THR A 48 -3.20 16.94 5.70
CA THR A 48 -4.57 17.36 5.47
C THR A 48 -5.07 18.32 6.54
N SER A 49 -6.09 19.09 6.20
CA SER A 49 -6.90 19.80 7.18
C SER A 49 -8.36 19.51 6.91
N ALA A 50 -8.99 18.77 7.81
CA ALA A 50 -10.44 18.57 7.77
C ALA A 50 -11.22 19.90 7.88
N LYS A 51 -10.65 20.92 8.53
CA LYS A 51 -11.27 22.23 8.72
C LYS A 51 -11.36 23.01 7.42
N THR A 52 -10.27 23.04 6.64
CA THR A 52 -10.21 23.80 5.37
C THR A 52 -10.48 22.93 4.15
N ARG A 53 -10.69 21.62 4.35
CA ARG A 53 -10.77 20.58 3.32
C ARG A 53 -9.49 20.38 2.51
N GLN A 54 -8.38 20.98 2.92
CA GLN A 54 -7.10 20.79 2.22
C GLN A 54 -6.66 19.32 2.29
N GLY A 55 -6.34 18.72 1.13
CA GLY A 55 -5.71 17.41 1.04
C GLY A 55 -6.65 16.23 1.31
N VAL A 56 -7.94 16.47 1.58
CA VAL A 56 -8.87 15.42 2.01
C VAL A 56 -9.17 14.48 0.83
N GLU A 57 -9.55 15.04 -0.31
CA GLU A 57 -9.82 14.30 -1.54
C GLU A 57 -8.58 13.53 -2.01
N GLU A 58 -7.40 14.14 -1.94
CA GLU A 58 -6.14 13.50 -2.31
C GLU A 58 -5.79 12.34 -1.37
N ALA A 59 -6.08 12.45 -0.07
CA ALA A 59 -5.84 11.36 0.87
C ALA A 59 -6.71 10.13 0.54
N PHE A 60 -7.97 10.34 0.19
CA PHE A 60 -8.85 9.25 -0.26
C PHE A 60 -8.40 8.68 -1.61
N ALA A 61 -7.98 9.53 -2.56
CA ALA A 61 -7.46 9.07 -3.85
C ALA A 61 -6.20 8.21 -3.69
N LEU A 62 -5.26 8.61 -2.81
CA LEU A 62 -4.08 7.81 -2.49
C LEU A 62 -4.45 6.45 -1.91
N LEU A 63 -5.44 6.38 -1.02
CA LEU A 63 -5.89 5.12 -0.45
C LEU A 63 -6.51 4.21 -1.53
N VAL A 64 -7.30 4.76 -2.44
CA VAL A 64 -7.86 3.99 -3.57
C VAL A 64 -6.74 3.43 -4.45
N HIS A 65 -5.70 4.21 -4.74
CA HIS A 65 -4.54 3.72 -5.48
C HIS A 65 -3.78 2.60 -4.74
N GLU A 66 -3.59 2.73 -3.42
CA GLU A 66 -2.96 1.67 -2.61
C GLU A 66 -3.79 0.38 -2.62
N ILE A 67 -5.12 0.48 -2.60
CA ILE A 67 -6.02 -0.68 -2.72
C ILE A 67 -5.86 -1.35 -4.09
N GLN A 68 -5.84 -0.58 -5.18
CA GLN A 68 -5.65 -1.10 -6.53
C GLN A 68 -4.29 -1.80 -6.67
N ARG A 69 -3.22 -1.17 -6.19
CA ARG A 69 -1.86 -1.74 -6.20
C ARG A 69 -1.78 -3.08 -5.44
N ALA A 70 -2.43 -3.14 -4.27
CA ALA A 70 -2.48 -4.38 -3.50
C ALA A 70 -3.21 -5.48 -4.28
N GLN A 71 -4.35 -5.17 -4.92
CA GLN A 71 -5.10 -6.13 -5.73
C GLN A 71 -4.31 -6.65 -6.93
N GLU A 72 -3.55 -5.79 -7.63
CA GLU A 72 -2.71 -6.19 -8.76
C GLU A 72 -1.59 -7.16 -8.33
N SER A 73 -0.97 -6.93 -7.17
CA SER A 73 0.09 -7.82 -6.65
C SER A 73 -0.39 -9.24 -6.30
N VAL A 74 -1.69 -9.42 -6.01
CA VAL A 74 -2.30 -10.74 -5.82
C VAL A 74 -2.36 -11.53 -7.13
N VAL A 75 -2.57 -10.82 -8.24
CA VAL A 75 -2.70 -11.41 -9.57
C VAL A 75 -1.34 -11.91 -10.05
N GLU A 76 -0.29 -11.12 -9.87
CA GLU A 76 1.09 -11.49 -10.25
C GLU A 76 1.65 -12.67 -9.44
N SER A 77 1.43 -12.67 -8.11
CA SER A 77 1.87 -13.78 -7.24
C SER A 77 1.17 -15.12 -7.55
N SER A 78 -0.01 -15.07 -8.17
CA SER A 78 -0.74 -16.26 -8.64
C SER A 78 -0.22 -16.80 -9.98
N MET A 79 0.29 -15.92 -10.85
CA MET A 79 0.87 -16.28 -12.16
C MET A 79 2.30 -16.84 -12.07
N GLU A 80 3.11 -16.35 -11.12
CA GLU A 80 4.47 -16.85 -10.84
C GLU A 80 4.43 -18.35 -10.44
N LYS A 81 3.45 -18.73 -9.60
CA LYS A 81 3.23 -20.13 -9.17
C LYS A 81 2.84 -21.06 -10.31
N THR A 82 2.14 -20.56 -11.33
CA THR A 82 1.75 -21.37 -12.50
C THR A 82 2.90 -21.58 -13.49
N ARG A 83 3.82 -20.61 -13.58
CA ARG A 83 5.03 -20.73 -14.43
C ARG A 83 6.06 -21.68 -13.84
N GLN A 84 6.26 -21.68 -12.53
CA GLN A 84 7.18 -22.63 -11.87
C GLN A 84 6.70 -24.09 -11.96
N HIS A 85 5.38 -24.34 -11.92
CA HIS A 85 4.83 -25.69 -12.14
C HIS A 85 4.88 -26.16 -13.61
N LYS A 86 5.09 -25.26 -14.58
CA LYS A 86 5.23 -25.63 -16.00
C LYS A 86 6.69 -25.73 -16.46
N ALA A 87 7.64 -25.26 -15.65
CA ALA A 87 9.07 -25.18 -15.99
C ALA A 87 9.92 -26.36 -15.47
N MET A 88 9.34 -27.35 -14.79
CA MET A 88 10.07 -28.53 -14.31
C MET A 88 9.30 -29.82 -14.59
N CYS A 89 9.40 -30.35 -15.82
CA CYS A 89 9.47 -31.81 -15.96
C CYS A 89 10.93 -32.21 -15.79
N SER A 90 11.25 -32.96 -14.74
CA SER A 90 12.58 -33.57 -14.55
C SER A 90 12.89 -34.68 -15.55
N CYS A 91 12.01 -34.90 -16.54
CA CYS A 91 12.05 -36.01 -17.48
C CYS A 91 12.76 -35.71 -18.81
N GLY A 92 13.09 -34.44 -19.12
CA GLY A 92 13.84 -34.10 -20.33
C GLY A 92 13.15 -34.41 -21.67
N CYS A 93 11.82 -34.50 -21.70
CA CYS A 93 11.08 -34.68 -22.96
C CYS A 93 10.60 -33.33 -23.50
N SER A 94 11.00 -33.01 -24.72
CA SER A 94 10.45 -31.91 -25.52
C SER A 94 8.97 -32.17 -25.75
N VAL A 95 8.10 -31.25 -25.32
CA VAL A 95 6.69 -31.31 -25.72
C VAL A 95 6.63 -30.82 -27.17
N ALA A 96 6.33 -31.75 -28.09
CA ALA A 96 6.00 -31.48 -29.48
C ALA A 96 4.56 -30.96 -29.61
#